data_AF-A0A952AEM1-F1
#
_entry.id   AF-A0A952AEM1-F1
#
_cell.length_a   1.000
_cell.length_b   1.000
_cell.length_c   1.000
_cell.angle_alpha   90.00
_cell.angle_beta   90.00
_cell.angle_gamma   90.00
#
_symmetry.space_group_name_H-M   'P 1'
#
loop_
_entity.id
_entity.type
_entity.pdbx_description
1 polymer ?
#
loop_
_entity_poly.entity_id
_entity_poly.type
_entity_poly.pdbx_seq_one_letter_code
_entity_poly.pdbx_strand_id
1 'polypeptide(L)'
;MNRKLLYLINPVAGTGKKENIKALIEKESLAANFPFEIINTNAAANYNFLKEKINTEQITDVIMVGGDGTINQIVNSLRFLPVRFGIIPVGSGNGLAGAAQIPMKPKDALQLIFNGN
;
A
#
# COMPACT_ATOMS: atom_id res chain seq x y z
N MET A 1 9.88 4.47 16.85
CA MET A 1 10.29 3.37 15.95
C MET A 1 10.58 3.96 14.58
N ASN A 2 11.68 3.57 13.94
CA ASN A 2 11.98 4.02 12.58
C ASN A 2 11.12 3.19 11.62
N ARG A 3 10.08 3.79 11.05
CA ARG A 3 9.19 3.10 10.11
C ARG A 3 9.71 3.28 8.70
N LYS A 4 9.72 2.20 7.91
CA LYS A 4 10.00 2.24 6.47
C LYS A 4 8.82 1.64 5.72
N LEU A 5 8.25 2.44 4.82
CA LEU A 5 7.03 2.13 4.10
C LEU A 5 7.35 1.54 2.71
N LEU A 6 6.69 0.44 2.35
CA LEU A 6 6.73 -0.09 0.99
C LEU A 6 5.34 0.03 0.36
N TYR A 7 5.22 0.86 -0.67
CA TYR A 7 3.99 1.00 -1.44
C TYR A 7 3.98 0.00 -2.60
N LEU A 8 2.93 -0.81 -2.67
CA LEU A 8 2.64 -1.74 -3.76
C LEU A 8 1.47 -1.19 -4.59
N ILE A 9 1.78 -0.62 -5.74
CA ILE A 9 0.80 0.07 -6.60
C ILE A 9 0.37 -0.85 -7.73
N ASN A 10 -0.94 -1.06 -7.90
CA ASN A 10 -1.46 -1.71 -9.09
C ASN A 10 -1.49 -0.74 -10.29
N PRO A 11 -0.63 -0.91 -11.31
CA PRO A 11 -0.56 0.00 -12.44
C PRO A 11 -1.83 -0.02 -13.30
N VAL A 12 -2.66 -1.07 -13.18
CA VAL A 12 -3.90 -1.24 -13.94
C VAL A 12 -5.11 -0.69 -13.18
N ALA A 13 -5.06 -0.54 -11.85
CA ALA A 13 -6.19 -0.09 -11.03
C ALA A 13 -6.51 1.41 -11.18
N GLY A 14 -7.80 1.73 -11.34
CA GLY A 14 -8.33 3.11 -11.38
C GLY A 14 -8.45 3.71 -12.78
N THR A 15 -9.63 4.23 -13.13
CA THR A 15 -10.02 4.65 -14.49
C THR A 15 -9.61 6.08 -14.90
N GLY A 16 -8.57 6.69 -14.30
CA GLY A 16 -8.10 8.01 -14.81
C GLY A 16 -7.32 8.92 -13.87
N LYS A 17 -6.93 8.46 -12.67
CA LYS A 17 -6.21 9.29 -11.67
C LYS A 17 -4.85 8.70 -11.24
N LYS A 18 -4.26 7.82 -12.05
CA LYS A 18 -3.06 7.05 -11.72
C LYS A 18 -1.80 7.92 -11.54
N GLU A 19 -1.61 8.92 -12.39
CA GLU A 19 -0.47 9.84 -12.27
C GLU A 19 -0.58 10.69 -10.99
N ASN A 20 -1.79 10.96 -10.53
CA ASN A 20 -2.02 11.71 -9.30
C ASN A 20 -1.78 10.91 -8.02
N ILE A 21 -1.96 9.57 -8.02
CA ILE A 21 -1.80 8.81 -6.77
C ILE A 21 -0.34 8.63 -6.38
N LYS A 22 0.54 8.33 -7.34
CA LYS A 22 1.99 8.21 -7.07
C LYS A 22 2.55 9.53 -6.56
N ALA A 23 2.23 10.63 -7.24
CA ALA A 23 2.64 11.98 -6.83
C ALA A 23 2.10 12.36 -5.45
N LEU A 24 0.85 12.00 -5.13
CA LEU A 24 0.28 12.21 -3.80
C LEU A 24 1.04 11.41 -2.72
N ILE A 25 1.30 10.13 -2.96
CA ILE A 25 2.04 9.25 -2.03
C ILE A 25 3.44 9.81 -1.78
N GLU A 26 4.16 10.17 -2.84
CA GLU A 26 5.51 10.76 -2.75
C GLU A 26 5.47 12.05 -1.94
N LYS A 27 4.57 12.98 -2.29
CA LYS A 27 4.43 14.26 -1.61
C LYS A 27 4.12 14.09 -0.12
N GLU A 28 3.12 13.29 0.23
CA GLU A 28 2.67 13.16 1.62
C GLU A 28 3.66 12.34 2.46
N SER A 29 4.32 11.31 1.89
CA SER A 29 5.36 10.53 2.59
C SER A 29 6.62 11.36 2.86
N LEU A 30 7.04 12.18 1.90
CA LEU A 30 8.14 13.12 2.07
C LEU A 30 7.79 14.18 3.12
N ALA A 31 6.58 14.75 3.07
CA ALA A 31 6.13 15.74 4.05
C ALA A 31 6.07 15.17 5.47
N ALA A 32 5.72 13.88 5.61
CA ALA A 32 5.69 13.18 6.88
C ALA A 32 7.05 12.60 7.33
N ASN A 33 8.13 12.79 6.54
CA ASN A 33 9.48 12.26 6.80
C ASN A 33 9.55 10.74 7.01
N PHE A 34 8.71 9.97 6.32
CA PHE A 34 8.85 8.51 6.32
C PHE A 34 9.81 8.07 5.20
N PRO A 35 10.83 7.25 5.49
CA PRO A 35 11.52 6.47 4.46
C PRO A 35 10.52 5.60 3.71
N PHE A 36 10.55 5.65 2.37
CA PHE A 36 9.63 4.85 1.57
C PHE A 36 10.21 4.37 0.25
N GLU A 37 9.58 3.32 -0.29
CA GLU A 37 9.81 2.83 -1.64
C GLU A 37 8.47 2.54 -2.33
N ILE A 38 8.44 2.68 -3.65
CA ILE A 38 7.26 2.40 -4.47
C ILE A 38 7.62 1.31 -5.48
N ILE A 39 6.87 0.21 -5.44
CA ILE A 39 6.98 -0.92 -6.37
C ILE A 39 5.62 -1.13 -7.04
N ASN A 40 5.63 -1.44 -8.34
CA ASN A 40 4.41 -1.84 -9.05
C ASN A 40 4.10 -3.32 -8.79
N THR A 41 2.84 -3.64 -8.57
CA THR A 41 2.38 -5.03 -8.47
C THR A 41 2.43 -5.71 -9.84
N ASN A 42 2.64 -7.03 -9.85
CA ASN A 42 2.57 -7.83 -11.08
C ASN A 42 1.26 -8.62 -11.16
N ALA A 43 0.82 -8.93 -12.38
CA ALA A 43 -0.38 -9.75 -12.61
C ALA A 43 -0.21 -11.22 -12.19
N ALA A 44 1.03 -11.68 -12.04
CA ALA A 44 1.34 -13.04 -11.62
C ALA A 44 1.12 -13.28 -10.11
N ALA A 45 0.81 -12.23 -9.34
CA ALA A 45 0.60 -12.26 -7.89
C ALA A 45 1.74 -12.93 -7.10
N ASN A 46 2.96 -12.93 -7.65
CA ASN A 46 4.12 -13.51 -6.99
C ASN A 46 4.90 -12.42 -6.25
N TYR A 47 4.82 -12.47 -4.92
CA TYR A 47 5.47 -11.54 -4.01
C TYR A 47 6.49 -12.21 -3.09
N ASN A 48 6.94 -13.43 -3.41
CA ASN A 48 7.88 -14.18 -2.56
C ASN A 48 9.20 -13.41 -2.32
N PHE A 49 9.66 -12.66 -3.34
CA PHE A 49 10.85 -11.81 -3.25
C PHE A 49 10.71 -10.70 -2.19
N LEU A 50 9.48 -10.28 -1.86
CA LEU A 50 9.26 -9.26 -0.84
C LEU A 50 9.65 -9.74 0.55
N LYS A 51 9.63 -11.05 0.82
CA LYS A 51 10.05 -11.57 2.13
C LYS A 51 11.52 -11.23 2.42
N GLU A 52 12.40 -11.51 1.47
CA GLU A 52 13.82 -11.20 1.60
C GLU A 52 14.03 -9.70 1.67
N LYS A 53 13.38 -8.94 0.78
CA LYS A 53 13.46 -7.48 0.76
C LYS A 53 13.01 -6.85 2.09
N ILE A 54 11.88 -7.28 2.63
CA ILE A 54 11.35 -6.80 3.91
C ILE A 54 12.36 -7.01 5.03
N ASN A 55 12.99 -8.18 5.07
CA ASN A 55 13.99 -8.51 6.09
C ASN A 55 15.29 -7.72 5.89
N THR A 56 15.84 -7.68 4.67
CA THR A 56 17.11 -7.01 4.39
C THR A 56 17.02 -5.51 4.56
N GLU A 57 15.90 -4.91 4.14
CA GLU A 57 15.70 -3.47 4.15
C GLU A 57 14.96 -2.95 5.37
N GLN A 58 14.60 -3.84 6.30
CA GLN A 58 13.91 -3.50 7.54
C GLN A 58 12.60 -2.74 7.27
N ILE A 59 11.82 -3.22 6.30
CA ILE A 59 10.51 -2.65 5.95
C ILE A 59 9.53 -3.01 7.07
N THR A 60 8.87 -2.00 7.62
CA THR A 60 7.92 -2.16 8.74
C THR A 60 6.47 -2.18 8.29
N ASP A 61 6.19 -1.54 7.15
CA ASP A 61 4.83 -1.31 6.67
C ASP A 61 4.74 -1.63 5.17
N VAL A 62 3.73 -2.41 4.78
CA VAL A 62 3.41 -2.69 3.39
C VAL A 62 2.05 -2.08 3.06
N ILE A 63 2.06 -1.10 2.16
CA ILE A 63 0.91 -0.31 1.80
C ILE A 63 0.40 -0.73 0.42
N MET A 64 -0.81 -1.25 0.37
CA MET A 64 -1.45 -1.77 -0.83
C MET A 64 -2.29 -0.68 -1.49
N VAL A 65 -1.97 -0.34 -2.74
CA VAL A 65 -2.65 0.71 -3.50
C VAL A 65 -3.35 0.07 -4.68
N GLY A 66 -4.63 -0.23 -4.50
CA GLY A 66 -5.43 -0.96 -5.50
C GLY A 66 -6.88 -1.13 -5.07
N GLY A 67 -7.61 -1.99 -5.79
CA GLY A 67 -8.91 -2.49 -5.37
C GLY A 67 -8.81 -3.81 -4.60
N ASP A 68 -9.98 -4.37 -4.23
CA ASP A 68 -10.08 -5.57 -3.38
C ASP A 68 -9.28 -6.78 -3.91
N GLY A 69 -9.25 -6.99 -5.24
CA GLY A 69 -8.49 -8.08 -5.85
C GLY A 69 -6.98 -7.96 -5.62
N THR A 70 -6.43 -6.75 -5.75
CA THR A 70 -5.00 -6.48 -5.48
C THR A 70 -4.67 -6.68 -4.01
N ILE A 71 -5.54 -6.17 -3.12
CA ILE A 71 -5.36 -6.29 -1.68
C ILE A 71 -5.33 -7.77 -1.27
N ASN A 72 -6.30 -8.57 -1.73
CA ASN A 72 -6.36 -9.98 -1.41
C ASN A 72 -5.12 -10.77 -1.86
N GLN A 73 -4.59 -10.46 -3.04
CA GLN A 73 -3.37 -11.12 -3.55
C GLN A 73 -2.17 -10.84 -2.64
N ILE A 74 -1.95 -9.56 -2.30
CA ILE A 74 -0.79 -9.14 -1.50
C ILE A 74 -0.90 -9.67 -0.07
N VAL A 75 -2.09 -9.55 0.56
CA VAL A 75 -2.31 -10.04 1.92
C VAL A 75 -2.03 -11.55 1.99
N ASN A 76 -2.54 -12.33 1.04
CA ASN A 76 -2.31 -13.78 1.07
C ASN A 76 -0.83 -14.16 0.95
N SER A 77 -0.03 -13.39 0.22
CA SER A 77 1.42 -13.64 0.12
C SER A 77 2.21 -13.17 1.34
N LEU A 78 1.79 -12.08 1.99
CA LEU A 78 2.59 -11.41 3.02
C LEU A 78 2.08 -11.57 4.44
N ARG A 79 0.88 -12.12 4.66
CA ARG A 79 0.21 -12.23 5.99
C ARG A 79 1.01 -12.93 7.08
N PHE A 80 2.05 -13.68 6.71
CA PHE A 80 2.93 -14.39 7.65
C PHE A 80 4.19 -13.59 8.02
N LEU A 81 4.39 -12.42 7.42
CA LEU A 81 5.54 -11.56 7.67
C LEU A 81 5.23 -10.56 8.80
N PRO A 82 6.24 -10.17 9.60
CA PRO A 82 6.06 -9.25 10.72
C PRO A 82 5.99 -7.79 10.25
N VAL A 83 5.06 -7.49 9.34
CA VAL A 83 4.83 -6.16 8.78
C VAL A 83 3.41 -5.70 9.03
N ARG A 84 3.22 -4.39 9.11
CA ARG A 84 1.89 -3.77 9.20
C ARG A 84 1.32 -3.59 7.80
N PHE A 85 0.02 -3.79 7.65
CA PHE A 85 -0.66 -3.56 6.38
C PHE A 85 -1.38 -2.22 6.40
N GLY A 86 -1.17 -1.44 5.34
CA GLY A 86 -2.00 -0.28 5.03
C GLY A 86 -2.71 -0.47 3.70
N ILE A 87 -3.87 0.15 3.54
CA ILE A 87 -4.67 0.06 2.32
C ILE A 87 -4.99 1.49 1.84
N ILE A 88 -4.72 1.73 0.57
CA ILE A 88 -5.14 2.94 -0.15
C ILE A 88 -6.09 2.48 -1.25
N PRO A 89 -7.42 2.57 -1.03
CA PRO A 89 -8.40 2.05 -1.98
C PRO A 89 -8.41 2.93 -3.24
N VAL A 90 -8.08 2.32 -4.39
CA VAL A 90 -8.18 2.95 -5.70
C VAL A 90 -8.90 2.01 -6.67
N GLY A 91 -10.19 2.28 -6.91
CA GLY A 91 -11.05 1.40 -7.69
C GLY A 91 -12.53 1.75 -7.56
N SER A 92 -13.36 1.10 -8.38
CA SER A 92 -14.83 1.23 -8.34
C SER A 92 -15.49 0.29 -7.34
N GLY A 93 -14.82 -0.81 -6.96
CA GLY A 93 -15.26 -1.76 -5.94
C GLY A 93 -14.20 -1.90 -4.85
N ASN A 94 -14.42 -1.20 -3.73
CA ASN A 94 -13.58 -1.25 -2.53
C ASN A 94 -14.42 -1.72 -1.34
N GLY A 95 -15.15 -2.83 -1.51
CA GLY A 95 -16.04 -3.36 -0.47
C GLY A 95 -15.27 -3.77 0.77
N LEU A 96 -14.05 -4.29 0.60
CA LEU A 96 -13.16 -4.65 1.71
C LEU A 96 -12.72 -3.42 2.49
N ALA A 97 -12.23 -2.39 1.80
CA ALA A 97 -11.83 -1.15 2.46
C ALA A 97 -13.01 -0.48 3.19
N GLY A 98 -14.21 -0.52 2.59
CA GLY A 98 -15.43 0.01 3.19
C GLY A 98 -15.84 -0.74 4.45
N ALA A 99 -15.82 -2.07 4.41
CA ALA A 99 -16.11 -2.92 5.57
C ALA A 99 -15.09 -2.72 6.70
N ALA A 100 -13.82 -2.46 6.35
CA ALA A 100 -12.75 -2.16 7.30
C ALA A 100 -12.73 -0.68 7.76
N GLN A 101 -13.74 0.13 7.39
CA GLN A 101 -13.84 1.56 7.70
C GLN A 101 -12.64 2.40 7.26
N ILE A 102 -11.95 1.96 6.21
CA ILE A 102 -10.80 2.67 5.64
C ILE A 102 -11.33 3.81 4.76
N PRO A 103 -10.79 5.05 4.92
CA PRO A 103 -11.21 6.17 4.11
C PRO A 103 -11.04 5.92 2.61
N MET A 104 -12.08 6.22 1.84
CA MET A 104 -12.05 6.09 0.36
C MET A 104 -11.23 7.18 -0.32
N LYS A 105 -10.93 8.27 0.40
CA LYS A 105 -10.06 9.34 -0.08
C LYS A 105 -8.61 8.92 0.19
N PRO A 106 -7.76 8.81 -0.85
CA PRO A 106 -6.38 8.32 -0.67
C PRO A 106 -5.55 9.13 0.32
N LYS A 107 -5.76 10.45 0.39
CA LYS A 107 -5.08 11.31 1.36
C LYS A 107 -5.46 10.96 2.81
N ASP A 108 -6.74 10.71 3.07
CA ASP A 108 -7.22 10.38 4.41
C ASP A 108 -6.73 8.98 4.83
N ALA A 109 -6.69 8.04 3.89
CA ALA A 109 -6.10 6.72 4.11
C ALA A 109 -4.59 6.80 4.43
N LEU A 110 -3.83 7.65 3.74
CA LEU A 110 -2.41 7.91 4.05
C LEU A 110 -2.23 8.45 5.46
N GLN A 111 -3.06 9.40 5.89
CA GLN A 111 -3.00 9.96 7.24
C GLN A 111 -3.28 8.91 8.30
N LEU A 112 -4.23 7.99 8.07
CA LEU A 112 -4.49 6.86 8.96
C LEU A 112 -3.24 5.96 9.09
N ILE A 113 -2.62 5.62 7.96
CA ILE A 113 -1.38 4.82 7.92
C ILE A 113 -0.24 5.51 8.68
N PHE A 114 -0.09 6.82 8.53
CA PHE A 114 0.95 7.59 9.21
C PHE A 114 0.73 7.64 10.72
N ASN A 115 -0.52 7.77 11.16
CA ASN A 115 -0.89 7.69 12.58
C ASN A 115 -0.70 6.27 13.15
N GLY A 116 -0.63 5.25 12.29
CA GLY A 116 -0.34 3.88 12.67
C GLY A 116 -1.54 3.12 13.23
N ASN A 117 -2.74 3.56 12.85
CA ASN A 117 -4.02 2.93 13.16
C ASN A 117 -4.48 2.00 12.04
#